data_AF-A0A8X6UME2-F1
#
_entry.id   AF-A0A8X6UME2-F1
#
_cell.length_a   1.000
_cell.length_b   1.000
_cell.length_c   1.000
_cell.angle_alpha   90.00
_cell.angle_beta   90.00
_cell.angle_gamma   90.00
#
_symmetry.space_group_name_H-M   'P 1'
#
loop_
_entity.id
_entity.type
_entity.pdbx_description
1 polymer ?
#
loop_
_entity_poly.entity_id
_entity_poly.type
_entity_poly.pdbx_seq_one_letter_code
_entity_poly.pdbx_strand_id
1 'polypeptide(L)'
;MISLLSFKDKFQRTMHKKGFQNVLTNKFGNPISSHENDAIGHYIYMKDGWTVHLVEFEQMNNYLWHSALPSNLYALLPYKKDILFARNDSIFETFTSFLLNDNYKISIPSNSMSFLHQIKSSTFVKCQPILQPEEKHPDVRKVTSTIKEMKKIFEPHLMDFWLTSGTLLGWYRECDVISYTTDVDFGMWAADVSSLESLIQIIRKSNLLELETRYGLKKLTGDNFTRNIISLVIKTDMSTAKGKSVVYNQSRINHVRKSLNCSVIRIISK
;
A
#
# COMPACT_ATOMS: atom_id res chain seq x y z
N MET A 1 -5.54 -22.70 -11.69
CA MET A 1 -4.50 -22.90 -10.65
C MET A 1 -3.39 -23.86 -11.10
N ILE A 2 -3.71 -24.99 -11.75
CA ILE A 2 -2.72 -25.96 -12.28
C ILE A 2 -1.76 -25.37 -13.35
N SER A 3 -2.20 -24.40 -14.16
CA SER A 3 -1.36 -23.80 -15.22
C SER A 3 -0.31 -22.80 -14.72
N LEU A 4 -0.52 -22.12 -13.59
CA LEU A 4 0.44 -21.17 -13.04
C LEU A 4 1.62 -21.92 -12.39
N LEU A 5 1.34 -23.02 -11.70
CA LEU A 5 2.34 -23.90 -11.10
C LEU A 5 3.23 -24.55 -12.18
N SER A 6 2.64 -25.00 -13.30
CA SER A 6 3.43 -25.57 -14.40
C SER A 6 4.33 -24.54 -15.09
N PHE A 7 3.88 -23.28 -15.21
CA PHE A 7 4.69 -22.19 -15.75
C PHE A 7 5.87 -21.87 -14.82
N LYS A 8 5.62 -21.78 -13.52
CA LYS A 8 6.66 -21.56 -12.50
C LYS A 8 7.74 -22.63 -12.57
N ASP A 9 7.38 -23.91 -12.51
CA ASP A 9 8.35 -25.01 -12.55
C ASP A 9 9.15 -25.03 -13.87
N LYS A 10 8.49 -24.69 -14.99
CA LYS A 10 9.17 -24.56 -16.30
C LYS A 10 10.12 -23.37 -16.32
N PHE A 11 9.72 -22.25 -15.74
CA PHE A 11 10.55 -21.05 -15.62
C PHE A 11 11.80 -21.33 -14.78
N GLN A 12 11.63 -21.86 -13.58
CA GLN A 12 12.75 -22.18 -12.68
C GLN A 12 13.75 -23.15 -13.32
N ARG A 13 13.26 -24.24 -13.95
CA ARG A 13 14.11 -25.17 -14.71
C ARG A 13 14.84 -24.50 -15.87
N THR A 14 14.17 -23.59 -16.60
CA THR A 14 14.80 -22.82 -17.68
C THR A 14 15.91 -21.93 -17.16
N MET A 15 15.69 -21.22 -16.05
CA MET A 15 16.69 -20.34 -15.43
C MET A 15 17.94 -21.13 -15.03
N HIS A 16 17.76 -22.26 -14.34
CA HIS A 16 18.88 -23.14 -13.98
C HIS A 16 19.63 -23.69 -15.20
N LYS A 17 18.92 -24.17 -16.23
CA LYS A 17 19.55 -24.63 -17.49
C LYS A 17 20.33 -23.53 -18.20
N LYS A 18 19.93 -22.27 -18.05
CA LYS A 18 20.64 -21.11 -18.60
C LYS A 18 21.80 -20.63 -17.72
N GLY A 19 22.06 -21.30 -16.59
CA GLY A 19 23.16 -21.00 -15.68
C GLY A 19 22.85 -19.90 -14.67
N PHE A 20 21.58 -19.50 -14.52
CA PHE A 20 21.19 -18.59 -13.45
C PHE A 20 21.10 -19.33 -12.11
N GLN A 21 21.57 -18.67 -11.05
CA GLN A 21 21.52 -19.19 -9.70
C GLN A 21 20.42 -18.48 -8.91
N ASN A 22 19.63 -19.25 -8.15
CA ASN A 22 18.64 -18.68 -7.25
C ASN A 22 19.33 -18.20 -5.96
N VAL A 23 19.13 -16.94 -5.61
CA VAL A 23 19.81 -16.29 -4.47
C VAL A 23 19.06 -16.50 -3.15
N LEU A 24 17.79 -16.91 -3.22
CA LEU A 24 16.92 -17.12 -2.06
C LEU A 24 16.80 -18.60 -1.65
N THR A 25 17.65 -19.46 -2.20
CA THR A 25 17.76 -20.87 -1.80
C THR A 25 19.03 -21.10 -1.00
N ASN A 26 18.96 -21.97 0.01
CA ASN A 26 20.14 -22.40 0.75
C ASN A 26 21.08 -23.23 -0.15
N LYS A 27 22.27 -23.58 0.37
CA LYS A 27 23.29 -24.37 -0.37
C LYS A 27 22.79 -25.72 -0.90
N PHE A 28 21.64 -26.21 -0.42
CA PHE A 28 21.03 -27.48 -0.84
C PHE A 28 19.88 -27.28 -1.85
N GLY A 29 19.67 -26.06 -2.35
CA GLY A 29 18.59 -25.74 -3.28
C GLY A 29 17.21 -25.65 -2.63
N ASN A 30 17.12 -25.79 -1.30
CA ASN A 30 15.86 -25.60 -0.58
C ASN A 30 15.61 -24.10 -0.38
N PRO A 31 14.35 -23.61 -0.43
CA PRO A 31 14.04 -22.24 -0.06
C PRO A 31 14.64 -21.92 1.31
N ILE A 32 15.27 -20.76 1.46
CA ILE A 32 15.71 -20.30 2.80
C ILE A 32 14.42 -20.03 3.58
N SER A 33 14.01 -20.99 4.43
CA SER A 33 12.76 -20.89 5.17
C SER A 33 12.84 -19.74 6.17
N SER A 34 12.09 -18.67 5.92
CA SER A 34 11.52 -17.90 7.02
C SER A 34 10.40 -18.73 7.60
N HIS A 35 10.42 -18.97 8.91
CA HIS A 35 9.22 -19.41 9.61
C HIS A 35 8.08 -18.45 9.25
N GLU A 36 6.94 -19.04 8.83
CA GLU A 36 5.64 -18.40 8.57
C GLU A 36 5.57 -17.44 7.36
N ASN A 37 4.97 -17.95 6.28
CA ASN A 37 4.09 -17.29 5.28
C ASN A 37 4.46 -15.98 4.55
N ASP A 38 5.49 -15.23 4.93
CA ASP A 38 5.65 -13.86 4.43
C ASP A 38 6.60 -13.72 3.22
N ALA A 39 7.36 -14.75 2.82
CA ALA A 39 8.21 -14.72 1.62
C ALA A 39 7.57 -15.39 0.39
N ILE A 40 6.27 -15.69 0.45
CA ILE A 40 5.58 -16.47 -0.59
C ILE A 40 5.49 -15.62 -1.85
N GLY A 41 6.28 -15.96 -2.87
CA GLY A 41 6.11 -15.41 -4.22
C GLY A 41 7.29 -14.72 -4.88
N HIS A 42 8.45 -14.62 -4.22
CA HIS A 42 9.64 -14.02 -4.81
C HIS A 42 10.66 -15.07 -5.27
N TYR A 43 11.10 -14.98 -6.53
CA TYR A 43 12.19 -15.79 -7.07
C TYR A 43 13.21 -14.89 -7.75
N ILE A 44 14.43 -14.89 -7.23
CA ILE A 44 15.50 -14.00 -7.69
C ILE A 44 16.63 -14.85 -8.23
N TYR A 45 16.90 -14.66 -9.51
CA TYR A 45 17.90 -15.38 -10.28
C TYR A 45 18.98 -14.43 -10.76
N MET A 46 20.25 -14.79 -10.56
CA MET A 46 21.38 -13.95 -10.96
C MET A 46 22.39 -14.71 -11.82
N LYS A 47 22.96 -14.02 -12.81
CA LYS A 47 24.03 -14.52 -13.69
C LYS A 47 24.75 -13.34 -14.36
N ASP A 48 26.08 -13.29 -14.29
CA ASP A 48 26.92 -12.33 -15.03
C ASP A 48 26.45 -10.87 -14.92
N GLY A 49 26.07 -10.43 -13.71
CA GLY A 49 25.53 -9.09 -13.45
C GLY A 49 24.05 -8.89 -13.79
N TRP A 50 23.41 -9.82 -14.49
CA TRP A 50 21.97 -9.82 -14.73
C TRP A 50 21.20 -10.33 -13.52
N THR A 51 20.11 -9.64 -13.19
CA THR A 51 19.14 -10.08 -12.17
C THR A 51 17.76 -10.23 -12.82
N VAL A 52 17.14 -11.37 -12.59
CA VAL A 52 15.75 -11.64 -12.97
C VAL A 52 14.96 -11.87 -11.69
N HIS A 53 13.99 -11.00 -11.43
CA HIS A 53 13.10 -11.07 -10.27
C HIS A 53 11.70 -11.41 -10.74
N LEU A 54 11.25 -12.64 -10.46
CA LEU A 54 9.86 -13.05 -10.63
C LEU A 54 9.12 -12.81 -9.32
N VAL A 55 7.97 -12.13 -9.41
CA VAL A 55 7.09 -11.79 -8.29
C VAL A 55 5.70 -12.35 -8.57
N GLU A 56 5.20 -13.18 -7.67
CA GLU A 56 3.83 -13.67 -7.69
C GLU A 56 2.94 -12.67 -6.94
N PHE A 57 1.88 -12.22 -7.60
CA PHE A 57 0.86 -11.37 -7.00
C PHE A 57 -0.34 -12.21 -6.61
N GLU A 58 -0.88 -11.98 -5.42
CA GLU A 58 -2.16 -12.51 -4.96
C GLU A 58 -3.28 -11.50 -5.22
N GLN A 59 -4.44 -11.99 -5.65
CA GLN A 59 -5.62 -11.15 -5.77
C GLN A 59 -6.19 -10.87 -4.38
N MET A 60 -6.13 -9.62 -3.94
CA MET A 60 -6.70 -9.15 -2.68
C MET A 60 -7.85 -8.17 -2.99
N ASN A 61 -9.10 -8.66 -2.91
CA ASN A 61 -10.29 -7.93 -3.36
C ASN A 61 -10.14 -7.45 -4.82
N ASN A 62 -10.15 -6.14 -5.06
CA ASN A 62 -10.01 -5.52 -6.39
C ASN A 62 -8.57 -5.05 -6.68
N TYR A 63 -7.59 -5.66 -6.02
CA TYR A 63 -6.19 -5.24 -6.08
C TYR A 63 -5.24 -6.43 -6.16
N LEU A 64 -4.01 -6.16 -6.57
CA LEU A 64 -2.92 -7.13 -6.66
C LEU A 64 -1.91 -6.87 -5.54
N TRP A 65 -1.79 -7.78 -4.60
CA TRP A 65 -0.87 -7.69 -3.47
C TRP A 65 0.34 -8.60 -3.66
N HIS A 66 1.49 -8.20 -3.15
CA HIS A 66 2.60 -9.11 -2.86
C HIS A 66 3.24 -8.72 -1.52
N SER A 67 3.88 -9.69 -0.87
CA SER A 67 4.59 -9.47 0.39
C SER A 67 5.97 -8.83 0.18
N ALA A 68 6.59 -8.33 1.24
CA ALA A 68 8.02 -8.03 1.26
C ALA A 68 8.84 -9.32 1.34
N LEU A 69 10.13 -9.23 1.02
CA LEU A 69 11.06 -10.24 1.50
C LEU A 69 11.32 -10.07 3.00
N PRO A 70 11.39 -11.16 3.76
CA PRO A 70 11.87 -11.15 5.14
C PRO A 70 13.20 -10.40 5.27
N SER A 71 13.37 -9.64 6.35
CA SER A 71 14.52 -8.75 6.52
C SER A 71 15.88 -9.47 6.41
N ASN A 72 15.96 -10.71 6.88
CA ASN A 72 17.15 -11.55 6.75
C ASN A 72 17.45 -11.91 5.28
N LEU A 73 16.44 -12.18 4.46
CA LEU A 73 16.59 -12.49 3.03
C LEU A 73 16.88 -11.22 2.23
N TYR A 74 16.17 -10.13 2.51
CA TYR A 74 16.41 -8.84 1.88
C TYR A 74 17.84 -8.34 2.12
N ALA A 75 18.42 -8.60 3.30
CA ALA A 75 19.79 -8.25 3.62
C ALA A 75 20.84 -9.00 2.78
N LEU A 76 20.52 -10.21 2.30
CA LEU A 76 21.41 -11.04 1.48
C LEU A 76 21.44 -10.61 0.01
N LEU A 77 20.47 -9.80 -0.43
CA LEU A 77 20.37 -9.42 -1.83
C LEU A 77 21.49 -8.45 -2.23
N PRO A 78 22.30 -8.78 -3.25
CA PRO A 78 23.18 -7.80 -3.86
C PRO A 78 22.32 -6.76 -4.58
N TYR A 79 22.77 -5.50 -4.58
CA TYR A 79 22.06 -4.38 -5.22
C TYR A 79 20.58 -4.24 -4.79
N LYS A 80 20.25 -4.57 -3.53
CA LYS A 80 18.88 -4.57 -2.99
C LYS A 80 18.05 -3.29 -3.19
N LYS A 81 18.68 -2.17 -3.54
CA LYS A 81 18.00 -0.90 -3.89
C LYS A 81 17.32 -0.96 -5.27
N ASP A 82 17.85 -1.77 -6.18
CA ASP A 82 17.37 -1.90 -7.55
C ASP A 82 16.29 -3.00 -7.69
N ILE A 83 16.08 -3.78 -6.63
CA ILE A 83 15.07 -4.85 -6.56
C ILE A 83 13.78 -4.28 -6.00
N LEU A 84 12.96 -3.73 -6.89
CA LEU A 84 11.83 -2.84 -6.57
C LEU A 84 10.75 -3.47 -5.68
N PHE A 85 10.46 -4.76 -5.87
CA PHE A 85 9.34 -5.45 -5.19
C PHE A 85 9.74 -6.16 -3.90
N ALA A 86 10.99 -6.02 -3.44
CA ALA A 86 11.50 -6.84 -2.34
C ALA A 86 11.34 -6.21 -0.95
N ARG A 87 11.19 -4.88 -0.87
CA ARG A 87 11.37 -4.15 0.39
C ARG A 87 10.13 -4.10 1.28
N ASN A 88 8.97 -3.88 0.67
CA ASN A 88 7.73 -3.63 1.38
C ASN A 88 6.62 -4.52 0.80
N ASP A 89 5.73 -4.99 1.68
CA ASP A 89 4.40 -5.43 1.28
C ASP A 89 3.78 -4.29 0.47
N SER A 90 3.29 -4.60 -0.72
CA SER A 90 2.81 -3.57 -1.63
C SER A 90 1.53 -4.02 -2.30
N ILE A 91 0.73 -3.04 -2.70
CA ILE A 91 -0.51 -3.30 -3.42
C ILE A 91 -0.68 -2.38 -4.62
N PHE A 92 -1.26 -2.95 -5.68
CA PHE A 92 -1.40 -2.32 -6.99
C PHE A 92 -2.82 -2.48 -7.53
N GLU A 93 -3.23 -1.57 -8.41
CA GLU A 93 -4.45 -1.74 -9.20
C GLU A 93 -4.38 -3.03 -10.02
N THR A 94 -5.56 -3.57 -10.36
CA THR A 94 -5.65 -4.73 -11.25
C THR A 94 -5.16 -4.43 -12.65
N PHE A 95 -4.66 -5.49 -13.28
CA PHE A 95 -4.17 -5.45 -14.65
C PHE A 95 -5.31 -5.77 -15.61
N THR A 96 -5.30 -5.13 -16.76
CA THR A 96 -6.22 -5.47 -17.85
C THR A 96 -5.61 -6.59 -18.66
N SER A 97 -6.41 -7.62 -18.94
CA SER A 97 -5.95 -8.76 -19.73
C SER A 97 -6.26 -8.59 -21.21
N PHE A 98 -5.30 -8.98 -22.05
CA PHE A 98 -5.40 -8.98 -23.50
C PHE A 98 -4.99 -10.35 -24.04
N LEU A 99 -5.61 -10.78 -25.13
CA LEU A 99 -5.16 -11.96 -25.88
C LEU A 99 -4.03 -11.54 -26.80
N LEU A 100 -2.84 -12.11 -26.59
CA LEU A 100 -1.71 -11.94 -27.49
C LEU A 100 -1.91 -12.79 -28.76
N ASN A 101 -2.53 -13.96 -28.59
CA ASN A 101 -3.07 -14.85 -29.63
C ASN A 101 -4.05 -15.84 -28.99
N ASP A 102 -4.57 -16.80 -29.76
CA ASP A 102 -5.57 -17.79 -29.33
C ASP A 102 -5.18 -18.59 -28.08
N ASN A 103 -3.89 -18.67 -27.74
CA ASN A 103 -3.37 -19.51 -26.66
C ASN A 103 -2.76 -18.72 -25.49
N TYR A 104 -2.52 -17.42 -25.63
CA TYR A 104 -1.81 -16.63 -24.61
C TYR A 104 -2.58 -15.38 -24.22
N LYS A 105 -3.06 -15.38 -22.97
CA LYS A 105 -3.62 -14.20 -22.30
C LYS A 105 -2.53 -13.55 -21.45
N ILE A 106 -2.21 -12.30 -21.76
CA ILE A 106 -1.27 -11.48 -20.98
C ILE A 106 -2.05 -10.42 -20.21
N SER A 107 -1.65 -10.13 -18.99
CA SER A 107 -2.20 -9.02 -18.20
C SER A 107 -1.16 -7.92 -18.09
N ILE A 108 -1.54 -6.70 -18.46
CA ILE A 108 -0.69 -5.51 -18.34
C ILE A 108 -1.37 -4.48 -17.42
N PRO A 109 -0.61 -3.62 -16.74
CA PRO A 109 -1.19 -2.59 -15.89
C PRO A 109 -2.16 -1.70 -16.68
N SER A 110 -3.37 -1.53 -16.15
CA SER A 110 -4.45 -0.76 -16.79
C SER A 110 -4.05 0.71 -17.02
N ASN A 111 -3.21 1.25 -16.14
CA ASN A 111 -2.52 2.53 -16.33
C ASN A 111 -1.03 2.33 -16.01
N SER A 112 -0.20 2.26 -17.05
CA SER A 112 1.25 2.00 -16.91
C SER A 112 1.98 3.11 -16.16
N MET A 113 1.58 4.38 -16.34
CA MET A 113 2.21 5.50 -15.64
C MET A 113 1.89 5.48 -14.13
N SER A 114 0.62 5.25 -13.79
CA SER A 114 0.19 5.07 -12.40
C SER A 114 0.88 3.86 -11.76
N PHE A 115 1.03 2.75 -12.48
CA PHE A 115 1.73 1.58 -11.99
C PHE A 115 3.22 1.85 -11.72
N LEU A 116 3.94 2.46 -12.66
CA LEU A 116 5.35 2.82 -12.48
C LEU A 116 5.56 3.81 -11.33
N HIS A 117 4.59 4.70 -11.10
CA HIS A 117 4.58 5.56 -9.94
C HIS A 117 4.42 4.75 -8.64
N GLN A 118 3.40 3.88 -8.59
CA GLN A 118 3.11 3.02 -7.44
C GLN A 118 4.28 2.11 -7.05
N ILE A 119 5.08 1.60 -8.00
CA ILE A 119 6.25 0.77 -7.69
C ILE A 119 7.22 1.48 -6.73
N LYS A 120 7.31 2.81 -6.79
CA LYS A 120 8.27 3.58 -6.00
C LYS A 120 7.82 3.82 -4.56
N SER A 121 6.51 3.89 -4.32
CA SER A 121 5.94 4.39 -3.07
C SER A 121 4.89 3.49 -2.44
N SER A 122 4.38 2.49 -3.16
CA SER A 122 3.36 1.59 -2.64
C SER A 122 3.90 0.86 -1.41
N THR A 123 3.14 0.94 -0.33
CA THR A 123 3.38 0.20 0.90
C THR A 123 2.02 -0.11 1.48
N PHE A 124 1.77 -1.40 1.66
CA PHE A 124 0.55 -1.92 2.21
C PHE A 124 0.67 -2.00 3.73
N VAL A 125 -0.23 -1.30 4.43
CA VAL A 125 -0.38 -1.45 5.87
C VAL A 125 -1.62 -2.27 6.15
N LYS A 126 -1.41 -3.54 6.48
CA LYS A 126 -2.49 -4.42 6.92
C LYS A 126 -3.09 -3.90 8.22
N CYS A 127 -4.42 -3.81 8.27
CA CYS A 127 -5.11 -3.50 9.51
C CYS A 127 -4.91 -4.63 10.54
N GLN A 128 -4.92 -4.26 11.81
CA GLN A 128 -4.84 -5.18 12.93
C GLN A 128 -6.14 -5.05 13.72
N PRO A 129 -6.98 -6.10 13.82
CA PRO A 129 -8.24 -6.05 14.55
C PRO A 129 -7.99 -6.11 16.07
N ILE A 130 -7.26 -5.13 16.59
CA ILE A 130 -6.88 -5.02 18.00
C ILE A 130 -8.13 -4.69 18.84
N LEU A 131 -9.03 -3.89 18.28
CA LEU A 131 -10.35 -3.61 18.83
C LEU A 131 -11.43 -4.09 17.86
N GLN A 132 -12.49 -4.64 18.42
CA GLN A 132 -13.74 -4.88 17.71
C GLN A 132 -14.72 -3.82 18.18
N PRO A 133 -15.08 -2.84 17.34
CA PRO A 133 -16.04 -1.81 17.74
C PRO A 133 -17.42 -2.45 17.93
N GLU A 134 -18.08 -2.15 19.06
CA GLU A 134 -19.46 -2.61 19.34
C GLU A 134 -20.46 -1.90 18.41
N GLU A 135 -20.18 -0.66 18.03
CA GLU A 135 -20.99 0.14 17.12
C GLU A 135 -20.24 0.34 15.80
N LYS A 136 -20.89 -0.02 14.69
CA LYS A 136 -20.39 0.34 13.37
C LYS A 136 -20.59 1.83 13.14
N HIS A 137 -19.65 2.45 12.44
CA HIS A 137 -19.81 3.84 12.03
C HIS A 137 -21.08 3.98 11.16
N PRO A 138 -21.97 4.95 11.43
CA PRO A 138 -23.27 5.05 10.77
C PRO A 138 -23.16 5.33 9.27
N ASP A 139 -22.05 5.92 8.82
CA ASP A 139 -21.83 6.29 7.42
C ASP A 139 -20.44 5.88 6.89
N VAL A 140 -20.04 4.61 7.11
CA VAL A 140 -18.80 4.04 6.53
C VAL A 140 -18.73 4.23 5.01
N ARG A 141 -19.90 4.20 4.35
CA ARG A 141 -20.01 4.36 2.90
C ARG A 141 -19.51 5.73 2.45
N LYS A 142 -19.87 6.80 3.16
CA LYS A 142 -19.43 8.16 2.82
C LYS A 142 -17.93 8.35 3.03
N VAL A 143 -17.38 7.85 4.13
CA VAL A 143 -15.92 7.85 4.35
C VAL A 143 -15.20 7.08 3.23
N THR A 144 -15.71 5.91 2.87
CA THR A 144 -15.16 5.10 1.78
C THR A 144 -15.27 5.79 0.42
N SER A 145 -16.39 6.46 0.12
CA SER A 145 -16.55 7.20 -1.13
C SER A 145 -15.62 8.41 -1.19
N THR A 146 -15.41 9.11 -0.08
CA THR A 146 -14.45 10.22 0.02
C THR A 146 -13.02 9.76 -0.26
N ILE A 147 -12.59 8.63 0.32
CA ILE A 147 -11.26 8.05 0.03
C ILE A 147 -11.15 7.64 -1.44
N LYS A 148 -12.17 6.98 -2.01
CA LYS A 148 -12.20 6.57 -3.42
C LYS A 148 -12.15 7.77 -4.36
N GLU A 149 -12.87 8.83 -4.04
CA GLU A 149 -12.89 10.05 -4.84
C GLU A 149 -11.55 10.80 -4.76
N MET A 150 -10.94 10.92 -3.57
CA MET A 150 -9.60 11.48 -3.42
C MET A 150 -8.57 10.74 -4.28
N LYS A 151 -8.61 9.39 -4.27
CA LYS A 151 -7.76 8.57 -5.14
C LYS A 151 -7.95 8.92 -6.62
N LYS A 152 -9.20 8.98 -7.06
CA LYS A 152 -9.57 9.24 -8.44
C LYS A 152 -9.10 10.62 -8.93
N ILE A 153 -9.19 11.66 -8.10
CA ILE A 153 -8.76 13.01 -8.51
C ILE A 153 -7.24 13.19 -8.51
N PHE A 154 -6.50 12.44 -7.68
CA PHE A 154 -5.04 12.59 -7.55
C PHE A 154 -4.25 11.64 -8.45
N GLU A 155 -4.82 10.48 -8.81
CA GLU A 155 -4.15 9.50 -9.67
C GLU A 155 -3.67 10.09 -11.02
N PRO A 156 -4.45 10.91 -11.76
CA PRO A 156 -3.98 11.52 -13.01
C PRO A 156 -2.79 12.48 -12.82
N HIS A 157 -2.61 12.98 -11.60
CA HIS A 157 -1.53 13.90 -11.25
C HIS A 157 -0.33 13.19 -10.61
N LEU A 158 -0.38 11.86 -10.47
CA LEU A 158 0.65 11.06 -9.79
C LEU A 158 0.99 11.61 -8.39
N MET A 159 -0.03 12.09 -7.67
CA MET A 159 0.13 12.60 -6.31
C MET A 159 -0.14 11.49 -5.31
N ASP A 160 0.86 11.19 -4.47
CA ASP A 160 0.68 10.24 -3.37
C ASP A 160 -0.02 10.90 -2.18
N PHE A 161 -0.91 10.13 -1.55
CA PHE A 161 -1.55 10.51 -0.30
C PHE A 161 -1.74 9.27 0.58
N TRP A 162 -1.93 9.51 1.87
CA TRP A 162 -2.19 8.47 2.87
C TRP A 162 -3.22 8.96 3.88
N LEU A 163 -3.87 8.03 4.59
CA LEU A 163 -4.72 8.43 5.70
C LEU A 163 -3.85 8.86 6.88
N THR A 164 -4.34 9.80 7.67
CA THR A 164 -3.65 10.25 8.89
C THR A 164 -4.62 10.30 10.09
N SER A 165 -4.11 10.73 11.24
CA SER A 165 -4.90 11.01 12.46
C SER A 165 -5.96 9.94 12.79
N GLY A 166 -7.22 10.34 12.97
CA GLY A 166 -8.30 9.46 13.43
C GLY A 166 -8.67 8.42 12.38
N THR A 167 -8.63 8.80 11.10
CA THR A 167 -8.93 7.88 9.99
C THR A 167 -7.90 6.75 9.89
N LEU A 168 -6.60 7.06 9.98
CA LEU A 168 -5.55 6.03 10.00
C LEU A 168 -5.65 5.13 11.23
N LEU A 169 -5.93 5.72 12.39
CA LEU A 169 -6.08 4.97 13.63
C LEU A 169 -7.24 3.97 13.54
N GLY A 170 -8.39 4.40 13.01
CA GLY A 170 -9.53 3.51 12.73
C GLY A 170 -9.11 2.34 11.86
N TRP A 171 -8.55 2.63 10.67
CA TRP A 171 -8.07 1.60 9.76
C TRP A 171 -7.15 0.61 10.46
N TYR A 172 -6.13 1.09 11.16
CA TYR A 172 -5.11 0.23 11.75
C TYR A 172 -5.64 -0.62 12.90
N ARG A 173 -6.51 -0.07 13.77
CA ARG A 173 -6.91 -0.69 15.04
C ARG A 173 -8.22 -1.47 14.98
N GLU A 174 -9.15 -1.00 14.16
CA GLU A 174 -10.53 -1.49 14.08
C GLU A 174 -10.80 -2.18 12.74
N CYS A 175 -9.84 -2.14 11.79
CA CYS A 175 -10.05 -2.57 10.41
C CYS A 175 -11.28 -1.89 9.76
N ASP A 176 -11.65 -0.71 10.27
CA ASP A 176 -12.87 0.02 9.95
C ASP A 176 -12.71 1.51 10.32
N VAL A 177 -13.75 2.30 10.12
CA VAL A 177 -13.81 3.70 10.53
C VAL A 177 -14.22 3.80 12.00
N ILE A 178 -13.57 4.66 12.78
CA ILE A 178 -13.96 4.94 14.17
C ILE A 178 -15.39 5.48 14.20
N SER A 179 -16.26 4.88 15.01
CA SER A 179 -17.73 5.06 14.96
C SER A 179 -18.26 6.50 15.10
N TYR A 180 -17.47 7.40 15.69
CA TYR A 180 -17.83 8.80 15.91
C TYR A 180 -17.01 9.81 15.10
N THR A 181 -16.17 9.36 14.15
CA THR A 181 -15.45 10.29 13.26
C THR A 181 -16.45 11.07 12.41
N THR A 182 -16.18 12.34 12.10
CA THR A 182 -17.07 13.18 11.26
C THR A 182 -16.40 13.63 9.96
N ASP A 183 -15.15 13.23 9.76
CA ASP A 183 -14.24 13.70 8.73
C ASP A 183 -13.32 12.57 8.25
N VAL A 184 -12.59 12.87 7.18
CA VAL A 184 -11.54 12.00 6.64
C VAL A 184 -10.24 12.78 6.57
N ASP A 185 -9.24 12.28 7.28
CA ASP A 185 -7.92 12.86 7.43
C ASP A 185 -6.95 12.28 6.39
N PHE A 186 -6.33 13.17 5.61
CA PHE A 186 -5.29 12.81 4.63
C PHE A 186 -3.97 13.55 4.89
N GLY A 187 -2.86 12.89 4.55
CA GLY A 187 -1.54 13.48 4.42
C GLY A 187 -0.99 13.28 3.02
N MET A 188 -0.13 14.21 2.58
CA MET A 188 0.63 14.11 1.32
C MET A 188 1.98 14.82 1.46
N TRP A 189 2.91 14.52 0.56
CA TRP A 189 4.17 15.26 0.51
C TRP A 189 3.96 16.66 -0.06
N ALA A 190 4.49 17.68 0.62
CA ALA A 190 4.44 19.04 0.09
C ALA A 190 5.22 19.18 -1.23
N ALA A 191 6.24 18.34 -1.43
CA ALA A 191 7.05 18.32 -2.65
C ALA A 191 6.28 17.85 -3.89
N ASP A 192 5.20 17.08 -3.71
CA ASP A 192 4.36 16.59 -4.82
C ASP A 192 3.37 17.67 -5.28
N VAL A 193 3.29 18.80 -4.55
CA VAL A 193 2.36 19.89 -4.81
C VAL A 193 3.11 21.11 -5.35
N SER A 194 2.86 21.45 -6.61
CA SER A 194 3.48 22.61 -7.26
C SER A 194 3.06 23.94 -6.62
N SER A 195 1.79 24.07 -6.25
CA SER A 195 1.25 25.19 -5.48
C SER A 195 0.01 24.77 -4.70
N LEU A 196 -0.27 25.49 -3.61
CA LEU A 196 -1.49 25.24 -2.84
C LEU A 196 -2.75 25.53 -3.69
N GLU A 197 -2.71 26.55 -4.54
CA GLU A 197 -3.82 26.89 -5.45
C GLU A 197 -4.13 25.77 -6.45
N SER A 198 -3.11 25.17 -7.06
CA SER A 198 -3.33 24.03 -7.97
C SER A 198 -3.93 22.83 -7.24
N LEU A 199 -3.50 22.56 -6.00
CA LEU A 199 -4.08 21.47 -5.20
C LEU A 199 -5.57 21.70 -4.92
N ILE A 200 -5.95 22.93 -4.55
CA ILE A 200 -7.34 23.30 -4.30
C ILE A 200 -8.17 23.17 -5.57
N GLN A 201 -7.64 23.62 -6.71
CA GLN A 201 -8.33 23.48 -7.99
C GLN A 201 -8.57 22.01 -8.35
N ILE A 202 -7.61 21.12 -8.07
CA ILE A 202 -7.79 19.68 -8.28
C ILE A 202 -8.91 19.14 -7.38
N ILE A 203 -8.91 19.48 -6.09
CA ILE A 203 -9.94 19.02 -5.13
C ILE A 203 -11.32 19.54 -5.53
N ARG A 204 -11.43 20.82 -5.90
CA ARG A 204 -12.70 21.47 -6.30
C ARG A 204 -13.30 20.93 -7.61
N LYS A 205 -12.56 20.15 -8.40
CA LYS A 205 -13.14 19.43 -9.55
C LYS A 205 -14.13 18.36 -9.11
N SER A 206 -14.01 17.87 -7.88
CA SER A 206 -14.99 16.96 -7.31
C SER A 206 -16.10 17.75 -6.62
N ASN A 207 -17.35 17.40 -6.94
CA ASN A 207 -18.53 17.87 -6.21
C ASN A 207 -18.80 17.05 -4.93
N LEU A 208 -18.00 16.01 -4.65
CA LEU A 208 -18.17 15.12 -3.50
C LEU A 208 -17.23 15.46 -2.34
N LEU A 209 -16.27 16.37 -2.54
CA LEU A 209 -15.24 16.70 -1.56
C LEU A 209 -15.43 18.12 -1.05
N GLU A 210 -15.76 18.25 0.23
CA GLU A 210 -15.78 19.54 0.92
C GLU A 210 -14.52 19.70 1.77
N LEU A 211 -13.62 20.57 1.32
CA LEU A 211 -12.39 20.87 2.05
C LEU A 211 -12.72 21.77 3.25
N GLU A 212 -12.66 21.22 4.46
CA GLU A 212 -12.99 21.94 5.68
C GLU A 212 -11.83 22.81 6.18
N THR A 213 -10.67 22.18 6.39
CA THR A 213 -9.51 22.83 7.01
C THR A 213 -8.24 22.38 6.32
N ARG A 214 -7.29 23.32 6.21
CA ARG A 214 -5.93 23.08 5.73
C ARG A 214 -4.98 23.23 6.90
N TYR A 215 -4.21 22.20 7.21
CA TYR A 215 -3.08 22.37 8.11
C TYR A 215 -1.80 22.50 7.29
N GLY A 216 -1.04 23.57 7.60
CA GLY A 216 0.17 23.97 6.90
C GLY A 216 1.29 22.93 6.92
N LEU A 217 2.43 23.32 6.35
CA LEU A 217 3.63 22.48 6.24
C LEU A 217 4.04 21.97 7.63
N LYS A 218 3.70 20.72 7.94
CA LYS A 218 4.19 20.07 9.16
C LYS A 218 5.59 19.55 8.85
N LYS A 219 6.58 20.09 9.57
CA LYS A 219 7.95 19.59 9.54
C LYS A 219 7.97 18.25 10.28
N LEU A 220 8.09 17.14 9.54
CA LEU A 220 8.45 15.87 10.16
C LEU A 220 9.96 15.84 10.33
N THR A 221 10.40 15.77 11.58
CA THR A 221 11.77 15.46 11.96
C THR A 221 11.82 14.00 12.38
N GLY A 222 12.40 13.14 11.55
CA GLY A 222 12.87 11.82 11.95
C GLY A 222 14.38 11.86 12.21
N ASP A 223 14.92 10.78 12.78
CA ASP A 223 16.31 10.70 13.30
C ASP A 223 17.42 11.10 12.31
N ASN A 224 17.14 11.30 11.01
CA ASN A 224 18.11 11.81 10.02
C ASN A 224 17.53 12.66 8.86
N PHE A 225 16.24 13.00 8.85
CA PHE A 225 15.65 13.75 7.72
C PHE A 225 14.53 14.70 8.14
N THR A 226 14.48 15.85 7.46
CA THR A 226 13.36 16.79 7.51
C THR A 226 12.53 16.63 6.24
N ARG A 227 11.22 16.38 6.37
CA ARG A 227 10.27 16.46 5.24
C ARG A 227 9.05 17.30 5.60
N ASN A 228 8.52 17.99 4.60
CA ASN A 228 7.31 18.80 4.75
C ASN A 228 6.09 18.02 4.26
N ILE A 229 5.04 17.97 5.08
CA ILE A 229 3.76 17.34 4.76
C ILE A 229 2.68 18.41 4.71
N ILE A 230 1.74 18.25 3.76
CA ILE A 230 0.47 18.95 3.77
C ILE A 230 -0.57 18.01 4.39
N SER A 231 -1.30 18.49 5.39
CA SER A 231 -2.40 17.75 6.01
C SER A 231 -3.73 18.35 5.57
N LEU A 232 -4.60 17.49 5.06
CA LEU A 232 -5.91 17.84 4.52
C LEU A 232 -6.98 17.15 5.36
N VAL A 233 -7.97 17.93 5.79
CA VAL A 233 -9.18 17.41 6.45
C VAL A 233 -10.34 17.64 5.49
N ILE A 234 -10.95 16.54 5.03
CA ILE A 234 -12.13 16.58 4.19
C ILE A 234 -13.34 16.30 5.06
N LYS A 235 -14.27 17.25 5.10
CA LYS A 235 -15.55 17.05 5.73
C LYS A 235 -16.34 16.07 4.90
N THR A 236 -16.83 15.05 5.57
CA THR A 236 -17.96 14.28 5.10
C THR A 236 -19.15 14.88 5.83
N ASP A 237 -20.12 15.50 5.16
CA ASP A 237 -21.34 16.02 5.83
C ASP A 237 -22.09 14.87 6.53
N MET A 238 -21.65 14.49 7.71
CA MET A 238 -22.17 13.37 8.47
C MET A 238 -23.05 13.98 9.54
N SER A 239 -24.28 14.30 9.14
CA SER A 239 -25.33 14.63 10.08
C SER A 239 -25.56 13.41 10.97
N THR A 240 -25.32 13.55 12.28
CA THR A 240 -25.68 12.63 13.39
C THR A 240 -24.62 11.69 13.98
N ALA A 241 -23.40 12.17 14.27
CA ALA A 241 -22.63 11.57 15.37
C ALA A 241 -23.03 12.25 16.70
N LYS A 242 -24.04 11.73 17.42
CA LYS A 242 -24.29 12.13 18.81
C LYS A 242 -23.12 11.63 19.65
N GLY A 243 -22.29 12.56 20.13
CA GLY A 243 -21.15 12.25 20.98
C GLY A 243 -21.54 11.40 22.19
N LYS A 244 -21.14 10.13 22.17
CA LYS A 244 -21.07 9.29 23.36
C LYS A 244 -19.60 8.91 23.56
N SER A 245 -19.08 9.17 24.75
CA SER A 245 -17.73 8.74 25.13
C SER A 245 -17.68 7.21 25.19
N VAL A 246 -16.84 6.61 24.37
CA VAL A 246 -16.54 5.17 24.39
C VAL A 246 -15.45 4.92 25.42
N VAL A 247 -15.75 4.09 26.43
CA VAL A 247 -14.78 3.65 27.43
C VAL A 247 -13.96 2.49 26.84
N TYR A 248 -12.67 2.72 26.60
CA TYR A 248 -11.76 1.67 26.12
C TYR A 248 -11.09 0.94 27.29
N ASN A 249 -10.86 -0.37 27.15
CA ASN A 249 -10.07 -1.14 28.11
C ASN A 249 -8.57 -0.82 27.93
N GLN A 250 -7.98 -0.15 28.91
CA GLN A 250 -6.74 0.64 28.80
C GLN A 250 -5.43 -0.17 28.66
N SER A 251 -5.46 -1.51 28.67
CA SER A 251 -4.25 -2.33 28.89
C SER A 251 -3.34 -2.54 27.66
N ARG A 252 -3.72 -2.12 26.45
CA ARG A 252 -2.97 -2.42 25.19
C ARG A 252 -2.41 -1.20 24.42
N ILE A 253 -2.55 0.01 24.93
CA ILE A 253 -2.33 1.26 24.16
C ILE A 253 -0.84 1.60 23.92
N ASN A 254 0.08 1.09 24.74
CA ASN A 254 1.49 1.52 24.70
C ASN A 254 2.33 0.96 23.53
N HIS A 255 1.84 -0.04 22.79
CA HIS A 255 2.63 -0.63 21.69
C HIS A 255 2.51 0.15 20.35
N VAL A 256 1.42 0.92 20.17
CA VAL A 256 1.04 1.56 18.89
C VAL A 256 1.89 2.79 18.55
N ARG A 257 2.47 3.48 19.55
CA ARG A 257 3.26 4.71 19.33
C ARG A 257 4.60 4.50 18.62
N LYS A 258 5.18 3.29 18.65
CA LYS A 258 6.50 3.02 18.05
C LYS A 258 6.47 2.58 16.58
N SER A 259 5.34 2.08 16.06
CA SER A 259 5.25 1.50 14.71
C SER A 259 4.87 2.50 13.61
N LEU A 260 4.45 3.72 13.97
CA LEU A 260 3.95 4.74 13.02
C LEU A 260 5.01 5.76 12.58
N ASN A 261 6.28 5.52 12.87
CA ASN A 261 7.37 6.39 12.42
C ASN A 261 7.62 6.23 10.91
N CYS A 262 7.12 7.20 10.15
CA CYS A 262 7.53 7.53 8.78
C CYS A 262 7.45 6.40 7.74
N SER A 263 6.23 5.98 7.40
CA SER A 263 5.95 5.27 6.15
C SER A 263 4.82 5.99 5.41
N VAL A 264 4.89 6.02 4.07
CA VAL A 264 3.77 6.40 3.19
C VAL A 264 2.78 5.24 3.24
N ILE A 265 1.53 5.49 3.63
CA ILE A 265 0.56 4.42 3.96
C ILE A 265 -0.59 4.44 2.96
N ARG A 266 -0.61 3.49 2.02
CA ARG A 266 -1.74 3.36 1.09
C ARG A 266 -2.76 2.38 1.67
N ILE A 267 -4.01 2.84 1.79
CA ILE A 267 -5.10 2.07 2.43
C ILE A 267 -6.10 1.61 1.38
N ILE A 268 -6.43 0.32 1.47
CA ILE A 268 -7.44 -0.33 0.65
C ILE A 268 -8.75 -0.27 1.42
N SER A 269 -9.71 0.52 0.97
CA SER A 269 -11.09 0.36 1.48
C SER A 269 -11.72 -0.89 0.87
N LYS A 270 -12.49 -1.65 1.68
CA LYS A 270 -13.27 -2.80 1.25
C LYS A 270 -14.37 -2.43 0.25
#